data_AF-A0A968K593-F1
#
_entry.id   AF-A0A968K593-F1
#
_cell.length_a   1.000
_cell.length_b   1.000
_cell.length_c   1.000
_cell.angle_alpha   90.00
_cell.angle_beta   90.00
_cell.angle_gamma   90.00
#
_symmetry.space_group_name_H-M   'P 1'
#
loop_
_entity.id
_entity.type
_entity.pdbx_description
1 polymer ?
#
loop_
_entity_poly.entity_id
_entity_poly.type
_entity_poly.pdbx_seq_one_letter_code
_entity_poly.pdbx_strand_id
1 'polypeptide(L)'
;MNNLWEIEFKAGRRVFHINVNKVEFEVGDYVIVAAERGEDMGKVIREYLPTVNLKYAPTAVLRKATDDDMGRLNFNREKEEES
;
A
#
# COMPACT_ATOMS: atom_id res chain seq x y z
N MET A 1 9.10 -6.88 16.76
CA MET A 1 7.91 -6.01 16.66
C MET A 1 7.60 -5.83 15.19
N ASN A 2 6.33 -5.95 14.79
CA ASN A 2 5.95 -5.68 13.40
C ASN A 2 5.68 -4.18 13.29
N ASN A 3 6.38 -3.52 12.39
CA ASN A 3 6.23 -2.08 12.19
C ASN A 3 4.96 -1.79 11.40
N LEU A 4 4.36 -0.63 11.66
CA LEU A 4 3.14 -0.18 11.03
C LEU A 4 3.49 0.80 9.91
N TRP A 5 2.92 0.62 8.72
CA TRP A 5 3.24 1.41 7.54
C TRP A 5 2.01 2.18 7.07
N GLU A 6 2.14 3.48 6.86
CA GLU A 6 1.10 4.28 6.23
C GLU A 6 1.24 4.22 4.71
N ILE A 7 0.20 3.73 4.05
CA ILE A 7 0.14 3.53 2.61
C ILE A 7 -0.92 4.47 2.02
N GLU A 8 -0.57 5.21 0.97
CA GLU A 8 -1.46 6.10 0.24
C GLU A 8 -1.99 5.46 -1.05
N PHE A 9 -3.28 5.59 -1.27
CA PHE A 9 -4.01 5.12 -2.43
C PHE A 9 -4.52 6.32 -3.26
N LYS A 10 -5.27 6.03 -4.33
CA LYS A 10 -5.94 7.06 -5.14
C LYS A 10 -6.76 8.04 -4.27
N ALA A 11 -6.93 9.26 -4.76
CA ALA A 11 -7.64 10.35 -4.08
C ALA A 11 -7.11 10.71 -2.68
N GLY A 12 -5.85 10.40 -2.37
CA GLY A 12 -5.21 10.76 -1.09
C GLY A 12 -5.68 9.94 0.11
N ARG A 13 -6.40 8.82 -0.12
CA ARG A 13 -6.80 7.90 0.94
C ARG A 13 -5.55 7.26 1.57
N ARG A 14 -5.37 7.38 2.88
CA ARG A 14 -4.24 6.79 3.62
C ARG A 14 -4.71 5.79 4.65
N VAL A 15 -4.06 4.63 4.68
CA VAL A 15 -4.43 3.52 5.56
C VAL A 15 -3.18 2.83 6.10
N PHE A 16 -3.25 2.41 7.35
CA PHE A 16 -2.17 1.71 8.03
C PHE A 16 -2.18 0.20 7.74
N HIS A 17 -0.99 -0.34 7.51
CA HIS A 17 -0.76 -1.74 7.17
C HIS A 17 0.40 -2.34 7.97
N ILE A 18 0.37 -3.65 8.18
CA ILE A 18 1.43 -4.38 8.88
C ILE A 18 2.29 -5.19 7.89
N ASN A 19 3.61 -5.08 8.02
CA ASN A 19 4.53 -5.90 7.23
C ASN A 19 4.78 -7.26 7.90
N VAL A 20 3.76 -8.14 7.89
CA VAL A 20 3.83 -9.48 8.50
C VAL A 20 4.78 -10.43 7.76
N ASN A 21 4.93 -10.22 6.45
CA ASN A 21 5.73 -11.08 5.58
C ASN A 21 7.21 -10.66 5.50
N LYS A 22 7.62 -9.62 6.25
CA LYS A 22 8.97 -9.03 6.20
C LYS A 22 9.40 -8.69 4.77
N VAL A 23 8.47 -8.16 3.99
CA VAL A 23 8.72 -7.72 2.62
C VAL A 23 9.71 -6.56 2.68
N GLU A 24 10.75 -6.61 1.85
CA GLU A 24 11.72 -5.52 1.73
C GLU A 24 11.14 -4.42 0.83
N PHE A 25 10.93 -3.23 1.41
CA PHE A 25 10.50 -2.03 0.71
C PHE A 25 10.88 -0.79 1.52
N GLU A 26 10.89 0.36 0.86
CA GLU A 26 11.25 1.66 1.43
C GLU A 26 10.15 2.70 1.22
N VAL A 27 10.30 3.86 1.87
CA VAL A 27 9.41 5.00 1.62
C VAL A 27 9.50 5.42 0.15
N GLY A 28 8.35 5.54 -0.50
CA GLY A 28 8.24 5.87 -1.92
C GLY A 28 7.94 4.67 -2.82
N ASP A 29 8.20 3.45 -2.36
CA ASP A 29 7.87 2.24 -3.11
C ASP A 29 6.35 2.05 -3.25
N TYR A 30 5.94 1.37 -4.31
CA TYR A 30 4.59 0.83 -4.43
C TYR A 30 4.54 -0.59 -3.88
N VAL A 31 3.49 -0.91 -3.13
CA VAL A 31 3.28 -2.20 -2.50
C VAL A 31 1.86 -2.69 -2.74
N ILE A 32 1.71 -4.01 -2.76
CA ILE A 32 0.44 -4.71 -2.82
C ILE A 32 0.01 -5.08 -1.41
N VAL A 33 -1.23 -4.74 -1.06
CA VAL A 33 -1.81 -4.96 0.27
C VAL A 33 -3.08 -5.78 0.18
N ALA A 34 -3.43 -6.45 1.27
CA ALA A 34 -4.72 -7.13 1.39
C ALA A 34 -5.86 -6.11 1.57
N ALA A 35 -6.94 -6.29 0.81
CA ALA A 35 -8.19 -5.54 0.92
C ALA A 35 -9.36 -6.48 1.25
N GLU A 36 -10.53 -5.94 1.58
CA GLU A 36 -11.73 -6.77 1.88
C GLU A 36 -12.08 -7.76 0.76
N ARG A 37 -11.80 -7.39 -0.49
CA ARG A 37 -12.01 -8.24 -1.67
C ARG A 37 -10.79 -8.17 -2.58
N GLY A 38 -9.83 -9.06 -2.33
CA GLY A 38 -8.64 -9.20 -3.15
C GLY A 38 -7.49 -8.32 -2.66
N GLU A 39 -6.87 -7.62 -3.60
CA GLU A 39 -5.64 -6.86 -3.38
C GLU A 39 -5.83 -5.41 -3.82
N ASP A 40 -5.09 -4.51 -3.19
CA ASP A 40 -5.00 -3.11 -3.59
C ASP A 40 -3.53 -2.69 -3.69
N MET A 41 -3.25 -1.64 -4.46
CA MET A 41 -1.90 -1.13 -4.63
C MET A 41 -1.80 0.31 -4.14
N GLY A 42 -0.81 0.57 -3.31
CA GLY A 42 -0.58 1.90 -2.75
C GLY A 42 0.90 2.21 -2.60
N LYS A 43 1.18 3.49 -2.35
CA LYS A 43 2.53 4.02 -2.17
C LYS A 43 2.89 4.10 -0.69
N VAL A 44 4.06 3.61 -0.33
CA VAL A 44 4.58 3.69 1.04
C VAL A 44 4.92 5.14 1.37
N ILE A 45 4.29 5.69 2.41
CA ILE A 45 4.50 7.09 2.83
C ILE A 45 5.48 7.17 3.99
N ARG A 46 5.30 6.36 5.04
CA ARG A 46 6.19 6.33 6.21
C ARG A 46 5.92 5.15 7.13
N GLU A 47 6.90 4.88 7.98
CA GLU A 47 6.84 3.90 9.05
C GLU A 47 6.43 4.53 10.39
N TYR A 48 5.70 3.77 11.20
CA TYR A 48 5.24 4.13 12.53
C TYR A 48 5.59 3.05 13.55
N LEU A 49 5.93 3.51 14.76
CA LEU A 49 6.01 2.65 15.93
C LEU A 49 4.60 2.18 16.34
N PRO A 50 4.45 0.95 16.86
CA PRO A 50 3.15 0.30 17.11
C PRO A 50 2.29 0.94 18.22
N THR A 51 2.64 2.13 18.71
CA THR A 51 1.89 2.88 19.74
C THR A 51 0.70 3.68 19.19
N VAL A 52 0.40 3.55 17.90
CA VAL A 52 -0.73 4.26 17.26
C VAL A 52 -2.05 3.56 17.60
N ASN A 53 -3.02 4.29 18.16
CA ASN A 53 -4.36 3.79 18.38
C ASN A 53 -5.13 3.77 17.05
N LEU A 54 -5.29 2.60 16.44
CA LEU A 54 -5.98 2.44 15.17
C LEU A 54 -7.47 2.18 15.38
N LYS A 55 -8.31 2.90 14.62
CA LYS A 55 -9.76 2.70 14.61
C LYS A 55 -10.16 1.32 14.06
N TYR A 56 -9.32 0.72 13.21
CA TYR A 56 -9.54 -0.56 12.55
C TYR A 56 -8.27 -1.40 12.59
N ALA A 57 -8.42 -2.73 12.56
CA ALA A 57 -7.29 -3.63 12.45
C ALA A 57 -6.58 -3.41 11.10
N PRO A 58 -5.26 -3.16 11.09
CA PRO A 58 -4.51 -2.96 9.85
C PRO A 58 -4.43 -4.25 9.06
N THR A 59 -4.56 -4.18 7.74
CA THR A 59 -4.35 -5.32 6.85
C THR A 59 -2.86 -5.52 6.54
N ALA A 60 -2.53 -6.65 5.92
CA ALA A 60 -1.15 -7.02 5.65
C ALA A 60 -0.61 -6.41 4.35
N VAL A 61 0.68 -6.02 4.37
CA VAL A 61 1.47 -5.86 3.13
C VAL A 61 1.83 -7.26 2.62
N LEU A 62 1.45 -7.55 1.37
CA LEU A 62 1.63 -8.85 0.75
C LEU A 62 2.99 -8.97 0.05
N ARG A 63 3.32 -7.97 -0.79
CA ARG A 63 4.56 -7.93 -1.60
C ARG A 63 4.85 -6.51 -2.12
N LYS A 64 6.09 -6.28 -2.57
CA LYS A 64 6.44 -5.09 -3.36
C LYS A 64 5.78 -5.19 -4.74
N ALA A 65 5.37 -4.05 -5.30
CA ALA A 65 4.82 -3.99 -6.65
C ALA A 65 5.91 -4.39 -7.68
N THR A 66 5.52 -5.16 -8.69
CA THR A 66 6.40 -5.51 -9.82
C THR A 66 6.28 -4.47 -10.93
N ASP A 67 7.17 -4.56 -11.93
CA ASP A 67 7.09 -3.72 -13.12
C ASP A 67 5.75 -3.89 -13.87
N ASP A 68 5.19 -5.10 -13.88
CA ASP A 68 3.88 -5.38 -14.47
C ASP A 68 2.75 -4.68 -13.72
N ASP A 69 2.81 -4.64 -12.37
CA ASP A 69 1.84 -3.91 -11.56
C ASP A 69 1.92 -2.40 -11.84
N MET A 70 3.14 -1.88 -11.96
CA MET A 70 3.39 -0.48 -12.30
C MET A 70 2.90 -0.14 -13.72
N GLY A 71 3.09 -1.05 -14.69
CA GLY A 71 2.57 -0.91 -16.04
C GLY A 71 1.04 -0.80 -16.06
N ARG A 72 0.36 -1.67 -15.30
CA ARG A 72 -1.10 -1.61 -15.12
C ARG A 72 -1.55 -0.31 -14.46
N LEU A 73 -0.80 0.20 -13.47
CA LEU A 73 -1.11 1.48 -12.82
C LEU A 73 -1.11 2.62 -13.82
N ASN A 74 -0.06 2.71 -14.64
CA ASN A 74 0.13 3.79 -15.60
C ASN A 74 -0.94 3.72 -16.69
N PHE A 75 -1.19 2.53 -17.25
CA PHE A 75 -2.26 2.33 -18.23
C PHE A 75 -3.64 2.76 -17.71
N ASN A 76 -3.97 2.41 -16.47
CA ASN A 76 -5.25 2.79 -15.86
C ASN A 76 -5.35 4.31 -15.65
N ARG A 77 -4.25 4.99 -15.30
CA ARG A 77 -4.21 6.45 -15.15
C ARG A 77 -4.39 7.16 -16.49
N GLU A 78 -3.72 6.69 -17.54
CA GLU A 78 -3.89 7.22 -18.90
C GLU A 78 -5.35 7.13 -19.37
N LYS A 79 -6.02 5.99 -19.10
CA LYS A 79 -7.45 5.82 -19.45
C LYS A 79 -8.39 6.71 -18.64
N GLU A 80 -8.05 7.00 -17.39
CA GLU A 80 -8.81 7.93 -16.53
C GLU A 80 -8.68 9.38 -17.03
N GLU A 81 -7.53 9.78 -17.59
CA GLU A 81 -7.32 11.11 -18.16
C GLU A 81 -8.01 11.30 -19.53
N GLU A 82 -8.22 10.22 -20.28
CA GLU A 82 -8.90 10.24 -21.59
C GLU A 82 -10.45 10.31 -21.50
N SER A 83 -11.05 10.16 -20.30
CA SER A 83 -12.51 10.08 -20.09
C SER A 83 -13.12 11.36 -19.51
#